data_AF-A0A1L3GF86-F1
#
_entry.id   AF-A0A1L3GF86-F1
#
_cell.length_a   1.000
_cell.length_b   1.000
_cell.length_c   1.000
_cell.angle_alpha   90.00
_cell.angle_beta   90.00
_cell.angle_gamma   90.00
#
_symmetry.space_group_name_H-M   'P 1'
#
loop_
_entity.id
_entity.type
_entity.pdbx_description
1 polymer ?
#
loop_
_entity_poly.entity_id
_entity_poly.type
_entity_poly.pdbx_seq_one_letter_code
_entity_poly.pdbx_strand_id
1 'polypeptide(L)' 'MRNSSSRQNPPNPLCARCLRDCRQSQGTLVISCPRFLPRPFKVKDYRFDQLDLFSPPRKK' A
#
# COMPACT_ATOMS: atom_id res chain seq x y z
N MET A 1 -7.06 -26.90 16.65
CA MET A 1 -5.85 -27.19 15.84
C MET A 1 -5.50 -25.93 15.05
N ARG A 2 -4.42 -25.20 15.38
CA ARG A 2 -3.94 -24.06 14.58
C ARG A 2 -2.68 -24.50 13.84
N ASN A 3 -2.76 -24.52 12.52
CA ASN A 3 -1.79 -25.11 11.62
C ASN A 3 -0.51 -24.27 11.60
N SER A 4 0.59 -24.85 12.07
CA SER A 4 1.94 -24.28 12.06
C SER A 4 2.50 -24.36 10.64
N SER A 5 2.37 -23.29 9.86
CA SER A 5 2.97 -23.23 8.52
C SER A 5 3.31 -21.80 8.12
N SER A 6 4.47 -21.32 8.53
CA SER A 6 5.21 -20.32 7.72
C SER A 6 6.66 -20.23 8.18
N ARG A 7 7.57 -20.54 7.26
CA ARG A 7 9.00 -20.19 7.35
C ARG A 7 9.12 -18.71 7.75
N GLN A 8 10.03 -18.41 8.67
CA GLN A 8 10.20 -17.12 9.33
C GLN A 8 10.63 -16.02 8.34
N ASN A 9 9.68 -15.48 7.57
CA ASN A 9 9.91 -14.21 6.89
C ASN A 9 9.53 -13.09 7.85
N PRO A 10 10.39 -12.06 8.01
CA PRO A 10 10.06 -10.93 8.86
C PRO A 10 8.74 -10.29 8.37
N PRO A 11 7.91 -9.79 9.31
CA PRO A 11 6.69 -9.10 8.96
C PRO A 11 7.03 -7.83 8.17
N ASN A 12 6.16 -7.44 7.24
CA ASN A 12 6.37 -6.20 6.51
C ASN A 12 6.36 -4.99 7.51
N PRO A 13 7.13 -3.93 7.24
CA PRO A 13 7.27 -2.81 8.18
C PRO A 13 5.96 -2.04 8.41
N LEU A 14 5.01 -2.08 7.46
CA LEU A 14 3.68 -1.49 7.63
C LEU A 14 2.83 -2.29 8.63
N CYS A 15 3.04 -3.61 8.69
CA CYS A 15 2.40 -4.53 9.61
C CYS A 15 3.01 -4.48 11.01
N ALA A 16 4.28 -4.08 11.15
CA ALA A 16 4.94 -3.96 12.46
C ALA A 16 4.24 -2.98 13.41
N ARG A 17 3.60 -1.94 12.86
CA ARG A 17 2.81 -0.96 13.61
C ARG A 17 1.30 -1.12 13.42
N CYS A 18 0.87 -2.20 12.78
CA CYS A 18 -0.54 -2.39 12.47
C CYS A 18 -1.31 -2.85 13.71
N LEU A 19 -2.52 -2.31 13.88
CA LEU A 19 -3.44 -2.71 14.94
C LEU A 19 -4.13 -4.06 14.67
N ARG A 20 -3.94 -4.64 13.48
CA ARG A 20 -4.57 -5.91 13.07
C ARG A 20 -3.58 -7.07 13.18
N ASP A 21 -4.12 -8.26 13.44
CA ASP A 21 -3.34 -9.50 13.58
C ASP A 21 -2.81 -10.08 12.27
N CYS A 22 -3.12 -9.48 11.11
CA CYS A 22 -2.78 -10.03 9.80
C CYS A 22 -1.27 -10.18 9.54
N ARG A 23 -0.41 -9.49 10.32
CA ARG A 23 1.08 -9.57 10.37
C ARG A 23 1.73 -10.18 9.13
N GLN A 24 1.46 -9.59 7.97
CA GLN A 24 1.79 -10.19 6.68
C GLN A 24 3.30 -10.22 6.49
N SER A 25 3.80 -11.23 5.78
CA SER A 25 5.23 -11.38 5.49
C SER A 25 5.71 -10.25 4.57
N GLN A 26 7.01 -9.96 4.60
CA GLN A 26 7.63 -8.88 3.80
C GLN A 26 7.35 -9.00 2.29
N GLY A 27 7.27 -10.22 1.74
CA GLY A 27 6.98 -10.46 0.32
C GLY A 27 5.49 -10.42 -0.05
N THR A 28 4.59 -10.17 0.91
CA THR A 28 3.15 -10.18 0.65
C THR A 28 2.73 -8.91 -0.09
N LEU A 29 2.01 -9.08 -1.20
CA LEU A 29 1.47 -7.95 -1.97
C LEU A 29 0.47 -7.16 -1.11
N VAL A 30 0.63 -5.82 -1.05
CA VAL A 30 -0.21 -4.92 -0.25
C VAL A 30 -1.70 -5.10 -0.56
N ILE A 31 -2.06 -5.44 -1.80
CA ILE A 31 -3.45 -5.68 -2.22
C ILE A 31 -4.15 -6.84 -1.48
N SER A 32 -3.38 -7.77 -0.92
CA SER A 32 -3.91 -8.87 -0.12
C SER A 32 -4.10 -8.51 1.36
N CYS A 33 -3.63 -7.33 1.78
CA CYS A 33 -3.81 -6.85 3.13
C CYS A 33 -5.29 -6.56 3.39
N PRO A 34 -5.88 -6.98 4.51
CA PRO A 34 -7.25 -6.59 4.84
C PRO A 34 -7.39 -5.07 5.04
N ARG A 35 -6.28 -4.34 5.23
CA ARG A 35 -6.26 -2.86 5.26
C ARG A 35 -6.37 -2.24 3.87
N PHE A 36 -6.08 -3.00 2.82
CA PHE A 36 -6.19 -2.51 1.46
C PHE A 36 -7.65 -2.26 1.13
N LEU A 37 -8.05 -1.00 1.22
CA LEU A 37 -9.28 -0.51 0.65
C LEU A 37 -8.94 -0.08 -0.78
N PRO A 38 -9.40 -0.82 -1.81
CA PRO A 38 -9.23 -0.37 -3.18
C PRO A 38 -9.84 1.03 -3.31
N ARG A 39 -9.25 1.88 -4.15
CA ARG A 39 -9.81 3.21 -4.40
C ARG A 39 -11.27 3.04 -4.85
N PRO A 40 -12.21 3.87 -4.37
CA PRO A 40 -13.63 3.75 -4.69
C PRO A 40 -13.93 3.88 -6.20
N PHE A 41 -12.97 4.39 -6.98
CA PHE A 41 -13.07 4.54 -8.43
C PHE A 41 -11.82 3.98 -9.10
N LYS A 42 -11.99 3.33 -10.25
CA LYS A 42 -10.88 2.93 -11.13
C LYS A 42 -10.31 4.17 -11.78
N VAL A 43 -9.22 4.68 -11.22
CA VAL A 43 -8.45 5.76 -11.84
C VAL A 43 -7.68 5.15 -13.01
N LYS A 44 -8.12 5.42 -14.24
CA LYS A 44 -7.53 4.87 -15.47
C LYS A 44 -6.12 5.44 -15.71
N ASP A 45 -5.94 6.72 -15.42
CA ASP A 45 -4.69 7.46 -15.59
C ASP A 45 -4.34 8.21 -14.31
N TYR A 46 -3.14 7.98 -13.76
CA TYR A 46 -2.63 8.76 -12.64
C TYR A 46 -2.35 10.19 -13.11
N ARG A 47 -3.26 11.12 -12.82
CA ARG A 47 -3.05 12.54 -13.13
C ARG A 47 -2.08 13.17 -12.14
N PHE A 48 -0.79 13.05 -12.42
CA PHE A 48 0.26 13.78 -11.69
C PHE A 48 0.22 15.29 -11.97
N ASP A 49 -0.50 15.72 -13.00
CA ASP A 49 -0.69 17.13 -13.40
C ASP A 49 -1.27 18.03 -12.31
N GLN A 50 -1.90 17.46 -11.26
CA GLN A 50 -2.39 18.25 -10.12
C GLN A 50 -1.27 18.84 -9.25
N LEU A 51 0.00 18.55 -9.54
CA LEU A 51 1.18 19.11 -8.87
C LEU A 51 1.82 20.29 -9.62
N ASP A 52 1.06 21.00 -10.46
CA ASP A 52 1.48 22.28 -11.04
C ASP A 52 1.80 23.37 -9.97
N LEU A 53 1.68 23.06 -8.67
CA LEU A 53 2.16 23.87 -7.55
C LEU A 53 3.64 24.28 -7.64
N PHE A 54 4.46 23.56 -8.40
CA PHE A 54 5.90 23.86 -8.59
C PHE A 54 6.29 24.16 -10.04
N SER A 55 5.32 24.28 -10.94
CA SER A 55 5.63 24.59 -12.33
C SER A 55 6.07 26.05 -12.46
N PRO A 56 7.13 26.34 -13.24
CA PRO A 56 7.57 27.71 -13.46
C PRO A 56 6.44 28.52 -14.10
N PRO A 57 6.34 29.83 -13.83
CA PRO A 57 5.27 30.67 -14.36
C PRO A 57 5.29 30.62 -15.89
N ARG A 58 4.12 30.38 -16.50
CA ARG A 58 3.97 30.42 -17.94
C ARG A 58 4.28 31.84 -18.44
N LYS A 59 5.29 31.98 -19.29
CA LYS A 59 5.58 33.24 -19.97
C LYS A 59 4.44 33.51 -20.98
N LYS A 60 3.83 34.70 -20.88
CA LYS A 60 2.88 35.23 -21.87
C LYS A 60 3.62 35.64 -23.15
#